data_AF-B1CB58-F1
#
_entry.id   AF-B1CB58-F1
#
_cell.length_a   1.000
_cell.length_b   1.000
_cell.length_c   1.000
_cell.angle_alpha   90.00
_cell.angle_beta   90.00
_cell.angle_gamma   90.00
#
_symmetry.space_group_name_H-M   'P 1'
#
loop_
_entity.id
_entity.type
_entity.pdbx_description
1 polymer ?
#
loop_
_entity_poly.entity_id
_entity_poly.type
_entity_poly.pdbx_seq_one_letter_code
_entity_poly.pdbx_strand_id
1 'polypeptide(L)'
;MVYKQEKRCCGKQKGKVTAKKKGAAYIYAKIGKKKLKCKVNVEAPKLNATKRTMNLASKYTLKLSGTKRKVSFKSSKTSVATVTSKGVITAKRVGSATITAKIKDKSYSCKVSVIDPVGSRTNPADPTKGITVDAFEGKFYFRLKSVVKGDEVINKLKAMNEWDESYNEVPAGTTPVFFTYDVKAISGFDSYPLTGYDIINFMDLYNSSCSSTISDIETQPMDSEHYRSNFEIYNGVNKEMYAVFYAPKGMTSFSNYYFKKNFDKLWVRYKF
;
A
#
# COMPACT_ATOMS: atom_id res chain seq x y z
N MET A 1 -20.18 37.74 -23.78
CA MET A 1 -21.32 38.68 -23.87
C MET A 1 -22.65 37.94 -23.79
N VAL A 2 -23.55 38.52 -22.98
CA VAL A 2 -25.02 38.56 -23.06
C VAL A 2 -25.81 37.23 -23.01
N TYR A 3 -26.68 37.13 -21.99
CA TYR A 3 -27.74 36.12 -21.93
C TYR A 3 -28.85 36.45 -22.94
N LYS A 4 -29.37 35.44 -23.63
CA LYS A 4 -30.62 35.56 -24.39
C LYS A 4 -31.76 35.76 -23.38
N GLN A 5 -32.26 36.98 -23.27
CA GLN A 5 -33.54 37.27 -22.62
C GLN A 5 -34.57 37.32 -23.74
N GLU A 6 -35.33 36.24 -23.95
CA GLU A 6 -36.53 36.32 -24.78
C GLU A 6 -37.56 37.16 -24.00
N LYS A 7 -37.89 38.34 -24.53
CA LYS A 7 -39.00 39.17 -24.07
C LYS A 7 -40.29 38.67 -24.72
N ARG A 8 -41.36 38.52 -23.94
CA ARG A 8 -42.69 39.12 -24.21
C ARG A 8 -43.60 39.04 -22.99
N CYS A 9 -44.46 40.04 -22.86
CA CYS A 9 -45.21 40.43 -21.66
C CYS A 9 -46.45 39.58 -21.35
N CYS A 10 -46.91 39.73 -20.09
CA CYS A 10 -48.17 39.26 -19.48
C CYS A 10 -48.23 37.79 -19.05
N GLY A 11 -48.29 37.57 -17.73
CA GLY A 11 -48.39 36.25 -17.07
C GLY A 11 -47.08 35.84 -16.38
N LYS A 12 -47.15 35.31 -15.15
CA LYS A 12 -46.02 34.90 -14.29
C LYS A 12 -44.90 34.17 -15.09
N GLN A 13 -43.87 34.88 -15.53
CA GLN A 13 -42.74 34.30 -16.25
C GLN A 13 -41.65 33.84 -15.28
N LYS A 14 -41.33 32.55 -15.31
CA LYS A 14 -40.09 32.02 -14.71
C LYS A 14 -38.95 32.27 -15.68
N GLY A 15 -38.03 33.20 -15.35
CA GLY A 15 -36.84 33.45 -16.16
C GLY A 15 -35.89 32.24 -16.16
N LYS A 16 -35.59 31.66 -17.34
CA LYS A 16 -34.62 30.57 -17.48
C LYS A 16 -33.22 31.12 -17.78
N VAL A 17 -32.28 30.93 -16.85
CA VAL A 17 -30.89 31.36 -17.00
C VAL A 17 -30.02 30.19 -17.46
N THR A 18 -29.29 30.35 -18.56
CA THR A 18 -28.38 29.30 -19.08
C THR A 18 -26.95 29.80 -19.14
N ALA A 19 -26.03 29.11 -18.45
CA ALA A 19 -24.60 29.42 -18.48
C ALA A 19 -23.96 28.98 -19.81
N LYS A 20 -23.21 29.89 -20.47
CA LYS A 20 -22.50 29.61 -21.73
C LYS A 20 -20.99 29.48 -21.57
N LYS A 21 -20.34 30.45 -20.91
CA LYS A 21 -18.88 30.51 -20.70
C LYS A 21 -18.58 30.99 -19.29
N LYS A 22 -17.38 30.67 -18.79
CA LYS A 22 -16.85 31.18 -17.52
C LYS A 22 -16.85 32.71 -17.55
N GLY A 23 -17.25 33.33 -16.43
CA GLY A 23 -17.23 34.78 -16.27
C GLY A 23 -18.31 35.29 -15.33
N ALA A 24 -18.22 36.57 -14.98
CA ALA A 24 -19.26 37.28 -14.25
C ALA A 24 -20.23 37.94 -15.23
N ALA A 25 -21.51 37.93 -14.89
CA ALA A 25 -22.53 38.62 -15.65
C ALA A 25 -23.62 39.14 -14.70
N TYR A 26 -24.29 40.23 -15.10
CA TYR A 26 -25.42 40.76 -14.35
C TYR A 26 -26.73 40.37 -15.03
N ILE A 27 -27.67 39.88 -14.23
CA ILE A 27 -29.07 39.72 -14.61
C ILE A 27 -29.82 40.93 -14.07
N TYR A 28 -30.66 41.52 -14.90
CA TYR A 28 -31.46 42.67 -14.53
C TYR A 28 -32.95 42.33 -14.58
N ALA A 29 -33.68 42.67 -13.53
CA ALA A 29 -35.13 42.65 -13.50
C ALA A 29 -35.65 44.09 -13.47
N LYS A 30 -36.72 44.37 -14.22
CA LYS A 30 -37.32 45.70 -14.29
C LYS A 30 -38.77 45.63 -13.82
N ILE A 31 -39.14 46.51 -12.88
CA ILE A 31 -40.51 46.66 -12.36
C ILE A 31 -40.86 48.15 -12.51
N GLY A 32 -41.72 48.48 -13.48
CA GLY A 32 -41.96 49.88 -13.86
C GLY A 32 -40.66 50.59 -14.26
N LYS A 33 -40.32 51.70 -13.59
CA LYS A 33 -39.06 52.44 -13.79
C LYS A 33 -37.88 51.88 -12.97
N LYS A 34 -38.11 51.02 -11.97
CA LYS A 34 -37.06 50.47 -11.08
C LYS A 34 -36.33 49.30 -11.74
N LYS A 35 -35.00 49.25 -11.60
CA LYS A 35 -34.10 48.21 -12.14
C LYS A 35 -33.35 47.51 -11.00
N LEU A 36 -33.61 46.23 -10.80
CA LEU A 36 -32.89 45.36 -9.87
C LEU A 36 -31.75 44.66 -10.61
N LYS A 37 -30.60 44.48 -9.95
CA LYS A 37 -29.43 43.79 -10.51
C LYS A 37 -29.03 42.60 -9.63
N CYS A 38 -28.70 41.48 -10.25
CA CYS A 38 -28.15 40.29 -9.60
C CYS A 38 -26.86 39.88 -10.32
N LYS A 39 -25.75 39.78 -9.59
CA LYS A 39 -24.47 39.30 -10.14
C LYS A 39 -24.48 37.78 -10.13
N VAL A 40 -24.18 37.18 -11.28
CA VAL A 40 -24.06 35.74 -11.47
C VAL A 40 -22.65 35.42 -11.92
N ASN A 41 -22.01 34.45 -11.27
CA ASN A 41 -20.70 33.95 -11.64
C ASN A 41 -20.84 32.56 -12.26
N VAL A 42 -20.27 32.36 -13.44
CA VAL A 42 -20.15 31.05 -14.09
C VAL A 42 -18.73 30.55 -13.87
N GLU A 43 -18.60 29.42 -13.18
CA GLU A 43 -17.33 28.74 -12.96
C GLU A 43 -17.06 27.71 -14.06
N ALA A 44 -15.78 27.47 -14.36
CA ALA A 44 -15.38 26.37 -15.23
C ALA A 44 -15.37 25.06 -14.43
N PRO A 45 -15.70 23.91 -15.05
CA PRO A 45 -15.64 22.65 -14.33
C PRO A 45 -14.23 22.35 -13.82
N LYS A 46 -14.13 21.92 -12.56
CA LYS A 46 -12.86 21.67 -11.89
C LYS A 46 -12.96 20.43 -11.00
N LEU A 47 -11.92 19.59 -11.04
CA LEU A 47 -11.78 18.47 -10.11
C LEU A 47 -11.34 18.99 -8.74
N ASN A 48 -11.86 18.38 -7.68
CA ASN A 48 -11.36 18.61 -6.32
C ASN A 48 -9.94 18.08 -6.08
N ALA A 49 -9.41 17.21 -6.95
CA ALA A 49 -8.01 16.79 -6.97
C ALA A 49 -7.58 16.36 -8.38
N THR A 50 -6.35 16.69 -8.77
CA THR A 50 -5.70 16.23 -10.02
C THR A 50 -4.62 15.19 -9.78
N LYS A 51 -4.17 15.04 -8.52
CA LYS A 51 -3.31 13.97 -8.03
C LYS A 51 -3.75 13.58 -6.63
N ARG A 52 -3.63 12.30 -6.27
CA ARG A 52 -3.98 11.81 -4.93
C ARG A 52 -3.16 10.58 -4.58
N THR A 53 -2.56 10.58 -3.39
CA THR A 53 -2.04 9.37 -2.75
C THR A 53 -3.14 8.77 -1.87
N MET A 54 -3.37 7.47 -1.99
CA MET A 54 -4.41 6.75 -1.27
C MET A 54 -3.82 5.52 -0.59
N ASN A 55 -4.29 5.24 0.62
CA ASN A 55 -3.93 4.01 1.31
C ASN A 55 -4.76 2.85 0.75
N LEU A 56 -4.21 1.64 0.77
CA LEU A 56 -4.93 0.42 0.38
C LEU A 56 -6.29 0.34 1.11
N ALA A 57 -7.33 -0.14 0.42
CA ALA A 57 -8.73 -0.22 0.88
C ALA A 57 -9.43 1.12 1.21
N SER A 58 -8.72 2.25 1.22
CA SER A 58 -9.34 3.55 1.45
C SER A 58 -10.24 3.97 0.29
N LYS A 59 -11.19 4.86 0.60
CA LYS A 59 -12.12 5.45 -0.37
C LYS A 59 -11.91 6.95 -0.46
N TYR A 60 -12.12 7.51 -1.64
CA TYR A 60 -12.07 8.95 -1.88
C TYR A 60 -13.11 9.36 -2.92
N THR A 61 -13.86 10.43 -2.65
CA THR A 61 -14.86 10.93 -3.61
C THR A 61 -14.24 12.01 -4.49
N LEU A 62 -13.99 11.67 -5.75
CA LEU A 62 -13.59 12.61 -6.78
C LEU A 62 -14.82 13.37 -7.29
N LYS A 63 -14.82 14.68 -7.11
CA LYS A 63 -15.94 15.57 -7.48
C LYS A 63 -15.50 16.52 -8.60
N LEU A 64 -16.34 16.63 -9.62
CA LEU A 64 -16.21 17.63 -10.69
C LEU A 64 -17.26 18.72 -10.46
N SER A 65 -16.85 19.87 -9.90
CA SER A 65 -17.73 21.01 -9.62
C SER A 65 -17.91 21.90 -10.86
N GLY A 66 -18.68 22.98 -10.77
CA GLY A 66 -18.86 23.94 -11.88
C GLY A 66 -19.73 23.45 -13.05
N THR A 67 -20.48 22.36 -12.86
CA THR A 67 -21.35 21.77 -13.88
C THR A 67 -22.59 21.10 -13.28
N LYS A 68 -23.72 21.17 -13.98
CA LYS A 68 -24.93 20.37 -13.71
C LYS A 68 -25.09 19.19 -14.67
N ARG A 69 -24.15 19.01 -15.60
CA ARG A 69 -24.18 17.91 -16.57
C ARG A 69 -23.80 16.61 -15.88
N LYS A 70 -24.40 15.49 -16.32
CA LYS A 70 -24.00 14.14 -15.91
C LYS A 70 -22.51 13.92 -16.24
N VAL A 71 -21.76 13.43 -15.26
CA VAL A 71 -20.34 13.13 -15.37
C VAL A 71 -20.18 11.61 -15.46
N SER A 72 -19.35 11.12 -16.38
CA SER A 72 -18.95 9.71 -16.40
C SER A 72 -17.52 9.57 -15.87
N PHE A 73 -17.27 8.53 -15.09
CA PHE A 73 -15.95 8.24 -14.52
C PHE A 73 -15.41 6.92 -15.08
N LYS A 74 -14.10 6.85 -15.31
CA LYS A 74 -13.38 5.62 -15.72
C LYS A 74 -12.03 5.56 -15.02
N SER A 75 -11.58 4.34 -14.70
CA SER A 75 -10.21 4.07 -14.26
C SER A 75 -9.38 3.47 -15.39
N SER A 76 -8.12 3.87 -15.52
CA SER A 76 -7.17 3.27 -16.45
C SER A 76 -6.70 1.88 -16.01
N LYS A 77 -6.76 1.56 -14.70
CA LYS A 77 -6.34 0.27 -14.11
C LYS A 77 -7.27 -0.09 -12.95
N THR A 78 -8.39 -0.74 -13.26
CA THR A 78 -9.40 -1.16 -12.25
C THR A 78 -8.86 -2.14 -11.22
N SER A 79 -7.79 -2.85 -11.56
CA SER A 79 -7.09 -3.75 -10.64
C SER A 79 -6.26 -3.00 -9.57
N VAL A 80 -5.94 -1.72 -9.78
CA VAL A 80 -5.25 -0.83 -8.82
C VAL A 80 -6.27 0.06 -8.09
N ALA A 81 -7.16 0.72 -8.83
CA ALA A 81 -8.22 1.56 -8.25
C ALA A 81 -9.50 1.50 -9.10
N THR A 82 -10.65 1.28 -8.47
CA THR A 82 -11.97 1.37 -9.12
C THR A 82 -12.63 2.70 -8.83
N VAL A 83 -13.61 3.09 -9.66
CA VAL A 83 -14.41 4.30 -9.44
C VAL A 83 -15.88 4.01 -9.76
N THR A 84 -16.80 4.47 -8.91
CA THR A 84 -18.24 4.33 -9.14
C THR A 84 -18.80 5.45 -10.03
N SER A 85 -20.04 5.31 -10.50
CA SER A 85 -20.75 6.37 -11.24
C SER A 85 -20.93 7.67 -10.45
N LYS A 86 -20.86 7.61 -9.12
CA LYS A 86 -20.92 8.77 -8.20
C LYS A 86 -19.54 9.38 -7.93
N GLY A 87 -18.47 8.88 -8.56
CA GLY A 87 -17.10 9.37 -8.38
C GLY A 87 -16.38 8.84 -7.14
N VAL A 88 -16.90 7.79 -6.48
CA VAL A 88 -16.24 7.18 -5.32
C VAL A 88 -15.15 6.24 -5.82
N ILE A 89 -13.89 6.61 -5.56
CA ILE A 89 -12.70 5.82 -5.85
C ILE A 89 -12.45 4.86 -4.68
N THR A 90 -12.18 3.59 -4.99
CA THR A 90 -11.73 2.59 -4.01
C THR A 90 -10.34 2.09 -4.40
N ALA A 91 -9.38 2.19 -3.49
CA ALA A 91 -8.02 1.68 -3.67
C ALA A 91 -7.98 0.15 -3.47
N LYS A 92 -7.61 -0.62 -4.50
CA LYS A 92 -7.65 -2.09 -4.50
C LYS A 92 -6.28 -2.76 -4.41
N ARG A 93 -5.25 -2.17 -5.01
CA ARG A 93 -3.88 -2.72 -5.02
C ARG A 93 -2.85 -1.60 -5.15
N VAL A 94 -1.68 -1.80 -4.54
CA VAL A 94 -0.52 -0.90 -4.68
C VAL A 94 -0.19 -0.66 -6.15
N GLY A 95 0.12 0.58 -6.48
CA GLY A 95 0.47 1.00 -7.85
C GLY A 95 -0.21 2.30 -8.25
N SER A 96 -0.10 2.67 -9.53
CA SER A 96 -0.67 3.91 -10.07
C SER A 96 -1.81 3.65 -11.06
N ALA A 97 -2.89 4.43 -10.95
CA ALA A 97 -4.01 4.47 -11.89
C ALA A 97 -4.42 5.92 -12.17
N THR A 98 -4.94 6.19 -13.37
CA THR A 98 -5.54 7.49 -13.70
C THR A 98 -7.06 7.35 -13.70
N ILE A 99 -7.73 8.21 -12.94
CA ILE A 99 -9.19 8.32 -12.94
C ILE A 99 -9.59 9.49 -13.83
N THR A 100 -10.41 9.23 -14.85
CA THR A 100 -10.89 10.25 -15.80
C THR A 100 -12.37 10.55 -15.56
N ALA A 101 -12.69 11.83 -15.38
CA ALA A 101 -14.04 12.36 -15.37
C ALA A 101 -14.34 13.02 -16.72
N LYS A 102 -15.41 12.58 -17.40
CA LYS A 102 -15.78 13.07 -18.74
C LYS A 102 -17.14 13.75 -18.72
N ILE A 103 -17.23 14.88 -19.41
CA ILE A 103 -18.46 15.61 -19.69
C ILE A 103 -18.47 15.92 -21.19
N LYS A 104 -19.36 15.26 -21.95
CA LYS A 104 -19.38 15.35 -23.42
C LYS A 104 -17.97 15.09 -23.98
N ASP A 105 -17.40 16.07 -24.69
CA ASP A 105 -16.10 15.95 -25.37
C ASP A 105 -14.93 16.43 -24.50
N LYS A 106 -15.20 16.84 -23.25
CA LYS A 106 -14.17 17.30 -22.31
C LYS A 106 -13.84 16.25 -21.27
N SER A 107 -12.54 16.06 -21.03
CA SER A 107 -12.00 15.12 -20.05
C SER A 107 -11.17 15.84 -19.00
N TYR A 108 -11.25 15.37 -17.76
CA TYR A 108 -10.48 15.83 -16.62
C TYR A 108 -9.88 14.61 -15.93
N SER A 109 -8.60 14.66 -15.55
CA SER A 109 -7.88 13.48 -15.04
C SER A 109 -7.35 13.72 -13.63
N CYS A 110 -7.38 12.67 -12.81
CA CYS A 110 -6.75 12.58 -11.51
C CYS A 110 -5.80 11.39 -11.46
N LYS A 111 -4.51 11.62 -11.20
CA LYS A 111 -3.53 10.53 -10.99
C LYS A 111 -3.64 10.02 -9.56
N VAL A 112 -3.99 8.75 -9.39
CA VAL A 112 -4.10 8.06 -8.10
C VAL A 112 -2.88 7.17 -7.92
N SER A 113 -2.14 7.38 -6.84
CA SER A 113 -1.09 6.48 -6.37
C SER A 113 -1.63 5.73 -5.15
N VAL A 114 -1.86 4.43 -5.29
CA VAL A 114 -2.21 3.58 -4.16
C VAL A 114 -0.89 3.13 -3.53
N ILE A 115 -0.71 3.57 -2.29
CA ILE A 115 0.34 3.08 -1.42
C ILE A 115 -0.29 2.12 -0.42
N ASP A 116 0.49 1.17 0.05
CA ASP A 116 0.20 0.56 1.32
C ASP A 116 0.97 1.36 2.37
N PRO A 117 0.32 2.23 3.17
CA PRO A 117 1.04 3.06 4.11
C PRO A 117 1.75 2.24 5.20
N VAL A 118 1.36 0.98 5.45
CA VAL A 118 2.00 0.07 6.42
C VAL A 118 1.55 -1.36 6.12
N GLY A 119 2.48 -2.26 5.77
CA GLY A 119 2.17 -3.69 5.67
C GLY A 119 1.61 -4.24 6.99
N SER A 120 0.29 -4.41 7.02
CA SER A 120 -0.58 -4.83 8.13
C SER A 120 -0.55 -4.00 9.43
N ARG A 121 -1.70 -3.41 9.80
CA ARG A 121 -2.00 -2.96 11.19
C ARG A 121 -2.47 -4.13 12.07
N THR A 122 -2.06 -5.36 11.76
CA THR A 122 -2.33 -6.52 12.61
C THR A 122 -1.11 -6.72 13.49
N ASN A 123 -1.34 -6.87 14.80
CA ASN A 123 -0.31 -7.25 15.75
C ASN A 123 -0.79 -8.57 16.37
N PRO A 124 -0.19 -9.73 16.04
CA PRO A 124 1.02 -9.89 15.21
C PRO A 124 0.79 -9.66 13.71
N ALA A 125 1.83 -9.20 13.02
CA ALA A 125 1.85 -9.01 11.58
C ALA A 125 2.08 -10.33 10.84
N ASP A 126 1.56 -10.44 9.62
CA ASP A 126 1.75 -11.59 8.73
C ASP A 126 2.79 -11.24 7.64
N PRO A 127 4.02 -11.79 7.70
CA PRO A 127 5.09 -11.45 6.77
C PRO A 127 4.84 -11.97 5.35
N THR A 128 3.90 -12.91 5.13
CA THR A 128 3.56 -13.38 3.77
C THR A 128 2.89 -12.29 2.91
N LYS A 129 2.28 -11.30 3.58
CA LYS A 129 1.68 -10.12 2.94
C LYS A 129 2.68 -9.02 2.63
N GLY A 130 3.92 -9.16 3.12
CA GLY A 130 4.92 -8.11 3.10
C GLY A 130 4.65 -7.09 4.20
N ILE A 131 5.67 -6.79 4.98
CA ILE A 131 5.59 -5.86 6.10
C ILE A 131 6.68 -4.82 6.01
N THR A 132 6.40 -3.61 6.49
CA THR A 132 7.40 -2.56 6.66
C THR A 132 7.62 -2.37 8.15
N VAL A 133 8.83 -2.66 8.58
CA VAL A 133 9.27 -2.50 9.97
C VAL A 133 9.93 -1.14 10.07
N ASP A 134 9.41 -0.29 10.97
CA ASP A 134 10.01 0.99 11.36
C ASP A 134 10.64 0.78 12.74
N ALA A 135 11.78 0.06 12.75
CA ALA A 135 12.49 -0.32 13.95
C ALA A 135 13.31 0.85 14.51
N PHE A 136 13.84 0.66 15.71
CA PHE A 136 14.76 1.59 16.34
C PHE A 136 15.98 1.91 15.44
N GLU A 137 16.58 0.87 14.84
CA GLU A 137 17.79 0.95 14.04
C GLU A 137 17.56 1.50 12.62
N GLY A 138 16.36 1.25 12.06
CA GLY A 138 16.08 1.65 10.70
C GLY A 138 14.70 1.19 10.21
N LYS A 139 14.39 1.59 8.98
CA LYS A 139 13.18 1.21 8.28
C LYS A 139 13.53 0.22 7.17
N PHE A 140 12.89 -0.92 7.17
CA PHE A 140 13.04 -1.93 6.14
C PHE A 140 11.70 -2.56 5.78
N TYR A 141 11.63 -3.11 4.58
CA TYR A 141 10.54 -3.96 4.13
C TYR A 141 11.06 -5.39 4.04
N PHE A 142 10.24 -6.35 4.44
CA PHE A 142 10.46 -7.73 4.00
C PHE A 142 9.15 -8.47 3.76
N ARG A 143 9.23 -9.53 2.96
CA ARG A 143 8.11 -10.42 2.65
C ARG A 143 8.56 -11.86 2.62
N LEU A 144 7.97 -12.70 3.46
CA LEU A 144 8.12 -14.15 3.38
C LEU A 144 7.46 -14.66 2.08
N LYS A 145 8.25 -15.23 1.17
CA LYS A 145 7.80 -15.70 -0.15
C LYS A 145 7.40 -17.16 -0.13
N SER A 146 8.25 -18.00 0.45
CA SER A 146 8.06 -19.45 0.46
C SER A 146 8.59 -20.07 1.74
N VAL A 147 7.94 -21.16 2.13
CA VAL A 147 8.34 -22.03 3.23
C VAL A 147 8.42 -23.45 2.69
N VAL A 148 9.58 -24.08 2.84
CA VAL A 148 9.83 -25.48 2.48
C VAL A 148 10.21 -26.23 3.75
N LYS A 149 9.78 -27.49 3.89
CA LYS A 149 9.98 -28.29 5.12
C LYS A 149 10.40 -29.71 4.82
N GLY A 150 11.05 -30.35 5.78
CA GLY A 150 11.44 -31.76 5.70
C GLY A 150 12.45 -32.00 4.58
N ASP A 151 12.39 -33.18 3.96
CA ASP A 151 13.36 -33.62 2.94
C ASP A 151 13.47 -32.67 1.74
N GLU A 152 12.42 -31.90 1.44
CA GLU A 152 12.43 -30.90 0.37
C GLU A 152 13.45 -29.77 0.64
N VAL A 153 13.79 -29.50 1.90
CA VAL A 153 14.83 -28.51 2.26
C VAL A 153 16.20 -28.93 1.72
N ILE A 154 16.55 -30.21 1.81
CA ILE A 154 17.81 -30.74 1.29
C ILE A 154 17.86 -30.59 -0.23
N ASN A 155 16.76 -30.92 -0.91
CA ASN A 155 16.66 -30.74 -2.37
C ASN A 155 16.80 -29.27 -2.78
N LYS A 156 16.21 -28.36 -1.99
CA LYS A 156 16.30 -26.92 -2.22
C LYS A 156 17.73 -26.41 -2.06
N LEU A 157 18.44 -26.83 -1.00
CA LEU A 157 19.84 -26.48 -0.76
C LEU A 157 20.76 -27.00 -1.87
N LYS A 158 20.58 -28.26 -2.30
CA LYS A 158 21.33 -28.85 -3.41
C LYS A 158 21.12 -28.09 -4.71
N ALA A 159 19.88 -27.73 -5.03
CA ALA A 159 19.54 -26.94 -6.22
C ALA A 159 20.15 -25.53 -6.21
N MET A 160 20.46 -25.00 -5.02
CA MET A 160 21.11 -23.70 -4.85
C MET A 160 22.64 -23.79 -4.78
N ASN A 161 23.20 -25.00 -4.77
CA ASN A 161 24.63 -25.24 -4.53
C ASN A 161 25.10 -24.73 -3.15
N GLU A 162 24.19 -24.76 -2.17
CA GLU A 162 24.35 -24.30 -0.78
C GLU A 162 24.27 -25.47 0.22
N TRP A 163 24.29 -26.70 -0.30
CA TRP A 163 24.20 -27.91 0.51
C TRP A 163 25.58 -28.35 1.00
N ASP A 164 25.60 -28.81 2.24
CA ASP A 164 26.74 -29.43 2.93
C ASP A 164 26.27 -30.68 3.70
N GLU A 165 27.20 -31.57 4.04
CA GLU A 165 26.93 -32.83 4.75
C GLU A 165 26.30 -32.63 6.13
N SER A 166 26.56 -31.49 6.79
CA SER A 166 25.94 -31.13 8.09
C SER A 166 24.41 -31.15 8.07
N TYR A 167 23.78 -30.91 6.90
CA TYR A 167 22.32 -30.95 6.77
C TYR A 167 21.72 -32.37 6.80
N ASN A 168 22.54 -33.42 6.76
CA ASN A 168 22.08 -34.79 6.90
C ASN A 168 21.75 -35.15 8.36
N GLU A 169 22.32 -34.43 9.32
CA GLU A 169 22.13 -34.67 10.75
C GLU A 169 20.99 -33.80 11.30
N VAL A 170 19.75 -34.24 11.06
CA VAL A 170 18.56 -33.55 11.59
C VAL A 170 18.39 -33.90 13.08
N PRO A 171 18.41 -32.91 14.00
CA PRO A 171 18.23 -33.17 15.43
C PRO A 171 16.92 -33.90 15.73
N ALA A 172 16.99 -34.87 16.65
CA ALA A 172 15.84 -35.67 17.04
C ALA A 172 14.67 -34.77 17.49
N GLY A 173 13.46 -35.08 17.02
CA GLY A 173 12.27 -34.30 17.37
C GLY A 173 12.09 -33.00 16.58
N THR A 174 12.97 -32.68 15.63
CA THR A 174 12.87 -31.47 14.79
C THR A 174 12.57 -31.78 13.31
N THR A 175 12.23 -30.75 12.54
CA THR A 175 12.04 -30.76 11.09
C THR A 175 12.81 -29.57 10.49
N PRO A 176 13.64 -29.77 9.45
CA PRO A 176 14.27 -28.65 8.75
C PRO A 176 13.22 -27.77 8.08
N VAL A 177 13.45 -26.47 8.13
CA VAL A 177 12.63 -25.45 7.49
C VAL A 177 13.54 -24.52 6.70
N PHE A 178 13.12 -24.21 5.47
CA PHE A 178 13.78 -23.26 4.59
C PHE A 178 12.80 -22.13 4.26
N PHE A 179 13.13 -20.92 4.67
CA PHE A 179 12.40 -19.70 4.34
C PHE A 179 13.10 -18.98 3.20
N THR A 180 12.34 -18.50 2.21
CA THR A 180 12.81 -17.52 1.22
C THR A 180 12.02 -16.23 1.41
N TYR A 181 12.69 -15.08 1.40
CA TYR A 181 12.04 -13.79 1.63
C TYR A 181 12.67 -12.66 0.79
N ASP A 182 11.84 -11.74 0.31
CA ASP A 182 12.28 -10.50 -0.33
C ASP A 182 12.55 -9.45 0.75
N VAL A 183 13.61 -8.66 0.60
CA VAL A 183 14.05 -7.66 1.58
C VAL A 183 14.44 -6.38 0.89
N LYS A 184 14.06 -5.25 1.47
CA LYS A 184 14.49 -3.92 1.04
C LYS A 184 14.85 -3.04 2.24
N ALA A 185 16.10 -2.59 2.31
CA ALA A 185 16.49 -1.52 3.21
C ALA A 185 15.94 -0.18 2.70
N ILE A 186 15.22 0.56 3.53
CA ILE A 186 14.55 1.80 3.16
C ILE A 186 15.30 3.02 3.69
N SER A 187 15.66 3.03 4.98
CA SER A 187 16.43 4.11 5.62
C SER A 187 17.06 3.63 6.93
N GLY A 188 18.15 4.25 7.37
CA GLY A 188 18.82 3.91 8.64
C GLY A 188 19.98 2.91 8.49
N PHE A 189 20.16 2.34 7.30
CA PHE A 189 21.20 1.36 7.00
C PHE A 189 22.29 1.94 6.07
N ASP A 190 22.78 3.14 6.40
CA ASP A 190 23.84 3.82 5.65
C ASP A 190 25.23 3.40 6.13
N SER A 191 25.43 3.37 7.45
CA SER A 191 26.72 3.01 8.08
C SER A 191 26.77 1.55 8.53
N TYR A 192 25.64 1.04 9.03
CA TYR A 192 25.48 -0.34 9.47
C TYR A 192 24.41 -0.99 8.59
N PRO A 193 24.74 -2.05 7.86
CA PRO A 193 23.81 -2.63 6.92
C PRO A 193 22.72 -3.44 7.63
N LEU A 194 21.57 -3.57 6.97
CA LEU A 194 20.54 -4.52 7.41
C LEU A 194 21.03 -5.95 7.13
N THR A 195 20.99 -6.80 8.14
CA THR A 195 21.42 -8.20 8.09
C THR A 195 20.25 -9.18 8.18
N GLY A 196 20.51 -10.47 7.97
CA GLY A 196 19.52 -11.52 8.15
C GLY A 196 19.00 -11.61 9.60
N TYR A 197 19.85 -11.35 10.59
CA TYR A 197 19.50 -11.37 12.01
C TYR A 197 18.54 -10.25 12.39
N ASP A 198 18.71 -9.07 11.79
CA ASP A 198 17.80 -7.93 12.01
C ASP A 198 16.41 -8.18 11.43
N ILE A 199 16.29 -9.13 10.50
CA ILE A 199 15.03 -9.51 9.86
C ILE A 199 14.40 -10.68 10.60
N ILE A 200 15.08 -11.80 10.84
CA ILE A 200 14.53 -12.91 11.63
C ILE A 200 15.55 -13.27 12.69
N ASN A 201 15.32 -12.79 13.92
CA ASN A 201 16.15 -13.13 15.06
C ASN A 201 15.72 -14.47 15.64
N PHE A 202 16.49 -15.52 15.36
CA PHE A 202 16.25 -16.88 15.86
C PHE A 202 16.65 -17.09 17.34
N MET A 203 17.33 -16.13 17.97
CA MET A 203 17.72 -16.21 19.38
C MET A 203 16.59 -15.80 20.33
N ASP A 204 15.65 -14.96 19.86
CA ASP A 204 14.57 -14.39 20.69
C ASP A 204 13.18 -14.70 20.10
N LEU A 205 12.90 -15.99 19.93
CA LEU A 205 11.63 -16.45 19.38
C LEU A 205 10.57 -16.69 20.45
N TYR A 206 9.32 -16.54 20.04
CA TYR A 206 8.15 -16.72 20.86
C TYR A 206 7.14 -17.65 20.18
N ASN A 207 6.26 -18.24 20.99
CA ASN A 207 5.14 -19.03 20.50
C ASN A 207 4.17 -18.19 19.65
N SER A 208 3.22 -18.87 19.02
CA SER A 208 2.23 -18.22 18.16
C SER A 208 1.38 -17.18 18.89
N SER A 209 1.12 -17.34 20.20
CA SER A 209 0.37 -16.35 20.99
C SER A 209 1.19 -15.13 21.41
N CYS A 210 2.48 -15.07 21.08
CA CYS A 210 3.39 -13.97 21.44
C CYS A 210 3.52 -13.77 22.96
N SER A 211 3.43 -14.86 23.73
CA SER A 211 3.33 -14.82 25.19
C SER A 211 4.50 -15.49 25.90
N SER A 212 5.16 -16.45 25.24
CA SER A 212 6.19 -17.29 25.85
C SER A 212 7.31 -17.53 24.86
N THR A 213 8.54 -17.52 25.35
CA THR A 213 9.74 -17.81 24.54
C THR A 213 9.76 -19.26 24.11
N ILE A 214 10.46 -19.55 23.01
CA ILE A 214 10.75 -20.91 22.55
C ILE A 214 12.26 -21.07 22.43
N SER A 215 12.81 -22.15 22.98
CA SER A 215 14.25 -22.47 22.98
C SER A 215 14.63 -23.54 21.96
N ASP A 216 13.66 -24.33 21.51
CA ASP A 216 13.91 -25.57 20.75
C ASP A 216 13.94 -25.33 19.23
N ILE A 217 14.21 -24.09 18.81
CA ILE A 217 14.48 -23.76 17.42
C ILE A 217 15.98 -23.50 17.30
N GLU A 218 16.66 -24.44 16.65
CA GLU A 218 18.08 -24.33 16.41
C GLU A 218 18.32 -23.87 14.97
N THR A 219 19.15 -22.86 14.81
CA THR A 219 19.68 -22.53 13.49
C THR A 219 20.91 -23.39 13.23
N GLN A 220 20.96 -24.08 12.09
CA GLN A 220 22.23 -24.63 11.65
C GLN A 220 23.21 -23.48 11.37
N PRO A 221 24.47 -23.59 11.83
CA PRO A 221 25.54 -22.81 11.24
C PRO A 221 25.57 -23.18 9.76
N MET A 222 25.38 -22.19 8.91
CA MET A 222 25.59 -22.39 7.47
C MET A 222 27.10 -22.54 7.31
N ASP A 223 27.60 -23.75 7.13
CA ASP A 223 29.02 -23.99 6.93
C ASP A 223 29.42 -23.53 5.52
N SER A 224 29.66 -22.24 5.42
CA SER A 224 30.78 -21.69 4.66
C SER A 224 31.34 -20.58 5.56
N GLU A 225 32.53 -20.05 5.27
CA GLU A 225 33.20 -18.97 6.04
C GLU A 225 32.34 -17.69 6.25
N HIS A 226 31.08 -17.70 5.82
CA HIS A 226 30.00 -16.72 5.88
C HIS A 226 29.00 -17.03 7.01
N TYR A 227 29.33 -16.65 8.24
CA TYR A 227 28.35 -16.47 9.31
C TYR A 227 27.35 -15.36 8.93
N ARG A 228 26.32 -15.64 8.11
CA ARG A 228 25.07 -14.85 7.88
C ARG A 228 25.13 -13.30 7.83
N SER A 229 26.28 -12.71 7.50
CA SER A 229 26.54 -11.27 7.38
C SER A 229 26.89 -10.82 5.96
N ASN A 230 27.24 -11.73 5.04
CA ASN A 230 27.72 -11.37 3.69
C ASN A 230 26.65 -10.86 2.71
N PHE A 231 25.46 -10.50 3.20
CA PHE A 231 24.51 -9.69 2.44
C PHE A 231 24.10 -8.49 3.27
N GLU A 232 25.06 -7.60 3.41
CA GLU A 232 24.87 -6.26 3.90
C GLU A 232 23.91 -5.51 2.97
N ILE A 233 22.66 -5.30 3.41
CA ILE A 233 21.67 -4.57 2.61
C ILE A 233 21.69 -3.10 3.06
N TYR A 234 22.41 -2.29 2.29
CA TYR A 234 22.41 -0.84 2.44
C TYR A 234 21.15 -0.20 1.85
N ASN A 235 20.86 1.03 2.27
CA ASN A 235 19.69 1.78 1.82
C ASN A 235 19.47 1.75 0.29
N GLY A 236 18.24 1.45 -0.11
CA GLY A 236 17.84 1.41 -1.53
C GLY A 236 18.06 0.06 -2.22
N VAL A 237 18.84 -0.84 -1.63
CA VAL A 237 19.05 -2.20 -2.15
C VAL A 237 17.81 -3.07 -1.90
N ASN A 238 17.46 -3.88 -2.90
CA ASN A 238 16.43 -4.92 -2.81
C ASN A 238 17.09 -6.28 -3.11
N LYS A 239 16.83 -7.28 -2.27
CA LYS A 239 17.48 -8.58 -2.37
C LYS A 239 16.52 -9.70 -1.96
N GLU A 240 16.67 -10.87 -2.59
CA GLU A 240 16.10 -12.10 -2.06
C GLU A 240 17.10 -12.74 -1.08
N MET A 241 16.59 -13.23 0.04
CA MET A 241 17.34 -13.87 1.11
C MET A 241 16.67 -15.19 1.50
N TYR A 242 17.41 -16.03 2.23
CA TYR A 242 16.87 -17.25 2.81
C TYR A 242 17.38 -17.50 4.23
N ALA A 243 16.62 -18.30 4.98
CA ALA A 243 16.99 -18.78 6.31
C ALA A 243 16.67 -20.28 6.42
N VAL A 244 17.59 -21.03 7.03
CA VAL A 244 17.47 -22.47 7.29
C VAL A 244 17.65 -22.72 8.78
N PHE A 245 16.73 -23.48 9.35
CA PHE A 245 16.68 -23.79 10.78
C PHE A 245 15.88 -25.07 11.01
N TYR A 246 16.04 -25.65 12.20
CA TYR A 246 15.30 -26.81 12.66
C TYR A 246 14.19 -26.34 13.61
N ALA A 247 12.95 -26.67 13.30
CA ALA A 247 11.80 -26.38 14.15
C ALA A 247 11.27 -27.67 14.80
N PRO A 248 10.71 -27.63 16.02
CA PRO A 248 10.09 -28.80 16.65
C PRO A 248 9.05 -29.45 15.73
N LYS A 249 9.04 -30.78 15.67
CA LYS A 249 8.05 -31.55 14.90
C LYS A 249 6.63 -31.17 15.34
N GLY A 250 5.78 -30.85 14.37
CA GLY A 250 4.40 -30.42 14.62
C GLY A 250 4.22 -28.94 14.91
N MET A 251 5.30 -28.15 15.07
CA MET A 251 5.18 -26.70 15.15
C MET A 251 4.63 -26.15 13.82
N THR A 252 3.59 -25.31 13.90
CA THR A 252 2.92 -24.69 12.73
C THR A 252 3.16 -23.19 12.62
N SER A 253 3.69 -22.56 13.67
CA SER A 253 4.10 -21.16 13.64
C SER A 253 4.97 -20.79 14.83
N PHE A 254 5.70 -19.69 14.69
CA PHE A 254 6.37 -18.97 15.77
C PHE A 254 6.23 -17.47 15.53
N SER A 255 6.74 -16.66 16.47
CA SER A 255 6.76 -15.21 16.35
C SER A 255 8.10 -14.62 16.78
N ASN A 256 8.48 -13.47 16.24
CA ASN A 256 9.47 -12.57 16.84
C ASN A 256 8.86 -11.16 16.95
N TYR A 257 9.56 -10.23 17.58
CA TYR A 257 9.15 -8.83 17.55
C TYR A 257 10.31 -7.89 17.19
N TYR A 258 9.97 -6.66 16.83
CA TYR A 258 10.92 -5.55 16.70
C TYR A 258 10.49 -4.40 17.60
N PHE A 259 11.47 -3.73 18.18
CA PHE A 259 11.23 -2.47 18.88
C PHE A 259 11.10 -1.32 17.89
N LYS A 260 9.98 -0.61 17.96
CA LYS A 260 9.81 0.67 17.29
C LYS A 260 10.58 1.75 18.03
N LYS A 261 10.74 2.93 17.41
CA LYS A 261 11.38 4.11 18.04
C LYS A 261 10.75 4.55 19.35
N ASN A 262 9.47 4.27 19.57
CA ASN A 262 8.77 4.55 20.82
C ASN A 262 8.79 3.36 21.81
N PHE A 263 9.63 2.36 21.56
CA PHE A 263 9.78 1.12 22.34
C PHE A 263 8.57 0.17 22.35
N ASP A 264 7.52 0.45 21.55
CA ASP A 264 6.45 -0.51 21.34
C ASP A 264 6.96 -1.72 20.53
N LYS A 265 6.45 -2.91 20.88
CA LYS A 265 6.71 -4.14 20.13
C LYS A 265 5.81 -4.23 18.90
N LEU A 266 6.41 -4.43 17.73
CA LEU A 266 5.73 -4.98 16.56
C LEU A 266 5.97 -6.48 16.54
N TRP A 267 4.96 -7.28 16.88
CA TRP A 267 5.05 -8.73 16.74
C TRP A 267 4.85 -9.14 15.28
N VAL A 268 5.56 -10.17 14.86
CA VAL A 268 5.42 -10.81 13.54
C VAL A 268 5.30 -12.30 13.76
N ARG A 269 4.29 -12.91 13.14
CA ARG A 269 4.01 -14.34 13.26
C ARG A 269 4.29 -15.03 11.94
N TYR A 270 5.21 -15.98 11.95
CA TYR A 270 5.60 -16.83 10.83
C TYR A 270 4.79 -18.11 10.89
N LYS A 271 4.11 -18.44 9.80
CA LYS A 271 3.34 -19.68 9.67
C LYS A 271 4.06 -20.62 8.71
N PHE A 272 4.10 -21.89 9.09
CA PHE A 272 4.65 -23.00 8.32
C PHE A 272 3.59 -23.73 7.49
#